data_AF-A0A1J0KUL1-F1
#
_entry.id   AF-A0A1J0KUL1-F1
#
_cell.length_a   1.000
_cell.length_b   1.000
_cell.length_c   1.000
_cell.angle_alpha   90.00
_cell.angle_beta   90.00
_cell.angle_gamma   90.00
#
_symmetry.space_group_name_H-M   'P 1'
#
loop_
_entity.id
_entity.type
_entity.pdbx_description
1 polymer ?
#
loop_
_entity_poly.entity_id
_entity_poly.type
_entity_poly.pdbx_seq_one_letter_code
_entity_poly.pdbx_strand_id
1 'polypeptide(L)'
;MNFYENKIKKVSDLIPYINNSRTHNDDQVLQIAGSIKEFGFTNPILIDDKDSIIASHGRILAANNDLEKVKSFPKVEIIYEHADISSDYLESIGNIKDLKGIVIVEPGNGNIPSNQYYFLKKARDKGIVVVRSTFVRSGKVSKNYNDLDRRFDLVSSDILTPEKARIYLYLCLLKTSNTEEIQKLFDRF
;
A
#
# COMPACT_ATOMS: atom_id res chain seq x y z
N MET A 1 -31.66 5.76 -23.25
CA MET A 1 -30.39 6.28 -23.80
C MET A 1 -29.28 5.48 -23.12
N ASN A 2 -28.76 4.44 -23.76
CA ASN A 2 -27.70 3.62 -23.19
C ASN A 2 -26.38 4.33 -23.47
N PHE A 3 -25.84 5.00 -22.47
CA PHE A 3 -24.71 5.89 -22.68
C PHE A 3 -23.39 5.13 -22.91
N TYR A 4 -23.19 3.94 -22.32
CA TYR A 4 -21.98 3.12 -22.53
C TYR A 4 -22.29 1.64 -22.25
N GLU A 5 -21.68 0.72 -23.00
CA GLU A 5 -21.80 -0.73 -22.79
C GLU A 5 -20.58 -1.27 -22.03
N ASN A 6 -20.79 -2.00 -20.94
CA ASN A 6 -19.73 -2.72 -20.24
C ASN A 6 -19.61 -4.13 -20.82
N LYS A 7 -18.42 -4.48 -21.34
CA LYS A 7 -18.12 -5.81 -21.88
C LYS A 7 -16.79 -6.33 -21.34
N ILE A 8 -16.70 -7.63 -21.10
CA ILE A 8 -15.44 -8.30 -20.77
C ILE A 8 -14.69 -8.57 -22.07
N LYS A 9 -13.45 -8.11 -22.17
CA LYS A 9 -12.56 -8.36 -23.32
C LYS A 9 -11.23 -8.95 -22.87
N LYS A 10 -10.61 -9.75 -23.75
CA LYS A 10 -9.22 -10.17 -23.53
C LYS A 10 -8.31 -8.97 -23.74
N VAL A 11 -7.24 -8.90 -22.95
CA VAL A 11 -6.26 -7.82 -23.06
C VAL A 11 -5.57 -7.81 -24.43
N SER A 12 -5.37 -8.99 -25.02
CA SER A 12 -4.82 -9.17 -26.37
C SER A 12 -5.63 -8.51 -27.48
N ASP A 13 -6.91 -8.24 -27.24
CA ASP A 13 -7.83 -7.72 -28.25
C ASP A 13 -7.87 -6.18 -28.26
N LEU A 14 -7.11 -5.54 -27.36
CA LEU A 14 -7.12 -4.09 -27.16
C LEU A 14 -5.92 -3.44 -27.83
N ILE A 15 -6.15 -2.32 -28.49
CA ILE A 15 -5.13 -1.59 -29.26
C ILE A 15 -4.57 -0.45 -28.39
N PRO A 16 -3.27 -0.43 -28.05
CA PRO A 16 -2.67 0.69 -27.34
C PRO A 16 -2.75 1.97 -28.16
N TYR A 17 -3.30 3.04 -27.58
CA TYR A 17 -3.28 4.35 -28.22
C TYR A 17 -1.86 4.91 -28.33
N ILE A 18 -1.45 5.22 -29.57
CA ILE A 18 -0.07 5.58 -29.93
C ILE A 18 0.44 6.86 -29.26
N ASN A 19 -0.47 7.80 -28.95
CA ASN A 19 -0.14 9.09 -28.32
C ASN A 19 -0.46 9.11 -26.83
N ASN A 20 -0.30 7.99 -26.12
CA ASN A 20 -0.48 7.96 -24.68
C ASN A 20 0.56 8.87 -23.99
N SER A 21 0.09 9.95 -23.39
CA SER A 21 0.93 10.98 -22.75
C SER A 21 1.59 10.51 -21.46
N ARG A 22 1.12 9.40 -20.87
CA ARG A 22 1.66 8.83 -19.62
C ARG A 22 2.26 7.46 -19.88
N THR A 23 3.59 7.40 -19.89
CA THR A 23 4.33 6.14 -19.84
C THR A 23 4.51 5.71 -18.40
N HIS A 24 4.54 4.39 -18.18
CA HIS A 24 4.72 3.79 -16.86
C HIS A 24 6.02 3.00 -16.87
N ASN A 25 6.86 3.20 -15.86
CA ASN A 25 8.01 2.31 -15.64
C ASN A 25 7.54 0.97 -15.06
N ASP A 26 8.38 -0.07 -15.15
CA ASP A 26 8.06 -1.42 -14.66
C ASP A 26 7.61 -1.41 -13.19
N ASP A 27 8.22 -0.53 -12.41
CA ASP A 27 7.89 -0.32 -11.01
C ASP A 27 6.45 0.12 -10.76
N GLN A 28 5.95 1.07 -11.53
CA GLN A 28 4.57 1.54 -11.48
C GLN A 28 3.62 0.49 -12.02
N VAL A 29 4.03 -0.23 -13.07
CA VAL A 29 3.22 -1.32 -13.64
C VAL A 29 3.02 -2.44 -12.62
N LEU A 30 4.06 -2.85 -11.90
CA LEU A 30 3.97 -3.82 -10.81
C LEU A 30 3.07 -3.35 -9.67
N GLN A 31 3.13 -2.06 -9.33
CA GLN A 31 2.26 -1.48 -8.30
C GLN A 31 0.77 -1.57 -8.72
N ILE A 32 0.47 -1.24 -9.98
CA ILE A 32 -0.89 -1.33 -10.52
C ILE A 32 -1.33 -2.80 -10.60
N ALA A 33 -0.43 -3.71 -10.99
CA ALA A 33 -0.72 -5.15 -11.04
C ALA A 33 -1.04 -5.72 -9.66
N GLY A 34 -0.26 -5.36 -8.63
CA GLY A 34 -0.53 -5.73 -7.24
C GLY A 34 -1.90 -5.24 -6.77
N SER A 35 -2.25 -3.98 -7.08
CA SER A 35 -3.57 -3.43 -6.76
C SER A 35 -4.71 -4.14 -7.49
N ILE A 36 -4.55 -4.46 -8.78
CA ILE A 36 -5.55 -5.22 -9.55
C ILE A 36 -5.72 -6.63 -8.99
N LYS A 37 -4.64 -7.29 -8.57
CA LYS A 37 -4.71 -8.65 -8.04
C LYS A 37 -5.31 -8.71 -6.62
N GLU A 38 -5.14 -7.67 -5.80
CA GLU A 38 -5.79 -7.56 -4.48
C GLU A 38 -7.28 -7.21 -4.57
N PHE A 39 -7.61 -6.17 -5.35
CA PHE A 39 -8.93 -5.54 -5.32
C PHE A 39 -9.78 -5.84 -6.57
N GLY A 40 -9.20 -6.54 -7.55
CA GLY A 40 -9.79 -6.65 -8.88
C GLY A 40 -9.71 -5.33 -9.67
N PHE A 41 -10.38 -5.32 -10.82
CA PHE A 41 -10.59 -4.10 -11.58
C PHE A 41 -11.67 -3.24 -10.92
N THR A 42 -11.23 -2.28 -10.11
CA THR A 42 -12.13 -1.33 -9.44
C THR A 42 -12.69 -0.25 -10.36
N ASN A 43 -12.07 -0.04 -11.54
CA ASN A 43 -12.53 0.89 -12.56
C ASN A 43 -12.39 0.26 -13.95
N PRO A 44 -13.37 0.47 -14.85
CA PRO A 44 -13.31 -0.04 -16.22
C PRO A 44 -12.22 0.66 -17.04
N ILE A 45 -11.84 0.02 -18.13
CA ILE A 45 -10.92 0.56 -19.13
C ILE A 45 -11.77 1.19 -20.23
N LEU A 46 -11.45 2.43 -20.60
CA LEU A 46 -12.20 3.14 -21.64
C LEU A 46 -11.57 2.83 -22.99
N ILE A 47 -12.40 2.34 -23.91
CA ILE A 47 -12.00 1.99 -25.27
C ILE A 47 -12.95 2.65 -26.27
N ASP A 48 -12.48 2.91 -27.48
CA ASP A 48 -13.33 3.36 -28.59
C ASP A 48 -14.04 2.18 -29.29
N ASP A 49 -14.79 2.49 -30.35
CA ASP A 49 -15.54 1.52 -31.16
C ASP A 49 -14.63 0.55 -31.94
N LYS A 50 -13.33 0.84 -32.03
CA LYS A 50 -12.30 0.04 -32.69
C LYS A 50 -11.37 -0.65 -31.70
N ASP A 51 -11.76 -0.73 -30.42
CA ASP A 51 -10.99 -1.32 -29.33
C ASP A 51 -9.66 -0.62 -29.00
N SER A 52 -9.50 0.64 -29.43
CA SER A 52 -8.37 1.49 -29.04
C SER A 52 -8.54 2.00 -27.62
N ILE A 53 -7.49 1.89 -26.81
CA ILE A 53 -7.51 2.30 -25.40
C ILE A 53 -7.46 3.82 -25.30
N ILE A 54 -8.55 4.42 -24.84
CA ILE A 54 -8.65 5.87 -24.59
C ILE A 54 -8.00 6.22 -23.25
N ALA A 55 -8.21 5.38 -22.22
CA ALA A 55 -7.70 5.62 -20.87
C ALA A 55 -7.37 4.32 -20.13
N SER A 56 -6.53 4.44 -19.09
CA SER A 56 -6.08 3.34 -18.22
C SER A 56 -5.05 2.38 -18.83
N HIS A 57 -4.17 2.85 -19.71
CA HIS A 57 -3.05 2.07 -20.28
C HIS A 57 -2.20 1.36 -19.23
N GLY A 58 -1.92 1.98 -18.07
CA GLY A 58 -1.19 1.35 -16.98
C GLY A 58 -1.85 0.08 -16.44
N ARG A 59 -3.18 -0.01 -16.45
CA ARG A 59 -3.91 -1.22 -16.03
C ARG A 59 -3.80 -2.34 -17.05
N ILE A 60 -3.71 -2.00 -18.34
CA ILE A 60 -3.46 -2.96 -19.42
C ILE A 60 -2.03 -3.50 -19.33
N LEU A 61 -1.05 -2.61 -19.16
CA LEU A 61 0.35 -3.01 -18.93
C LEU A 61 0.49 -3.91 -17.70
N ALA A 62 -0.27 -3.62 -16.64
CA ALA A 62 -0.30 -4.41 -15.42
C ALA A 62 -1.00 -5.77 -15.59
N ALA A 63 -2.04 -5.85 -16.43
CA ALA A 63 -2.72 -7.10 -16.73
C ALA A 63 -1.92 -7.98 -17.70
N ASN A 64 -1.16 -7.38 -18.63
CA ASN A 64 -0.24 -8.06 -19.54
C ASN A 64 1.05 -8.51 -18.87
N ASN A 65 1.51 -7.78 -17.85
CA ASN A 65 2.55 -8.31 -16.97
C ASN A 65 1.92 -9.43 -16.16
N ASP A 66 2.37 -10.67 -16.40
CA ASP A 66 1.94 -11.87 -15.68
C ASP A 66 1.59 -11.57 -14.23
N LEU A 67 0.28 -11.48 -13.94
CA LEU A 67 -0.25 -11.44 -12.57
C LEU A 67 0.21 -12.68 -11.76
N GLU A 68 0.75 -13.70 -12.45
CA GLU A 68 1.45 -14.86 -11.92
C GLU A 68 2.80 -14.54 -11.25
N LYS A 69 3.52 -13.49 -11.68
CA LYS A 69 4.78 -13.08 -11.03
C LYS A 69 4.57 -12.63 -9.58
N VAL A 70 3.38 -12.12 -9.26
CA VAL A 70 3.00 -11.74 -7.88
C VAL A 70 2.51 -12.99 -7.14
N LYS A 71 3.39 -13.94 -6.83
CA LYS A 71 2.99 -15.28 -6.35
C LYS A 71 2.17 -15.29 -5.06
N SER A 72 2.45 -14.37 -4.14
CA SER A 72 1.73 -14.23 -2.87
C SER A 72 1.86 -12.82 -2.35
N PHE A 73 0.84 -12.37 -1.64
CA PHE A 73 0.84 -11.03 -1.10
C PHE A 73 1.38 -10.95 0.32
N PRO A 74 2.24 -9.95 0.63
CA PRO A 74 2.67 -9.69 1.99
C PRO A 74 1.45 -9.39 2.86
N LYS A 75 1.32 -10.11 3.98
CA LYS A 75 0.27 -9.80 4.95
C LYS A 75 0.59 -8.47 5.64
N VAL A 76 -0.37 -7.56 5.63
CA VAL A 76 -0.29 -6.25 6.29
C VAL A 76 -1.55 -6.00 7.10
N GLU A 77 -1.39 -5.73 8.40
CA GLU A 77 -2.49 -5.43 9.32
C GLU A 77 -2.56 -3.94 9.68
N ILE A 78 -3.73 -3.49 10.15
CA ILE A 78 -3.90 -2.18 10.77
C ILE A 78 -4.23 -2.37 12.25
N ILE A 79 -3.52 -1.67 13.12
CA ILE A 79 -3.80 -1.61 14.56
C ILE A 79 -4.36 -0.23 14.87
N TYR A 80 -5.64 -0.16 15.23
CA TYR A 80 -6.21 1.05 15.80
C TYR A 80 -5.93 1.09 17.29
N GLU A 81 -5.05 2.00 17.69
CA GLU A 81 -4.65 2.17 19.08
C GLU A 81 -5.66 2.99 19.86
N HIS A 82 -5.76 2.68 21.15
CA HIS A 82 -6.53 3.42 22.13
C HIS A 82 -5.81 3.39 23.48
N ALA A 83 -6.23 4.25 24.41
CA ALA A 83 -5.71 4.23 25.77
C ALA A 83 -5.88 2.84 26.39
N ASP A 84 -4.82 2.34 27.01
CA ASP A 84 -4.79 1.01 27.66
C ASP A 84 -5.07 -0.18 26.74
N ILE A 85 -4.61 -0.12 25.48
CA ILE A 85 -4.57 -1.32 24.63
C ILE A 85 -3.83 -2.46 25.36
N SER A 86 -4.37 -3.67 25.29
CA SER A 86 -3.77 -4.83 25.95
C SER A 86 -2.48 -5.26 25.24
N SER A 87 -1.44 -5.58 26.02
CA SER A 87 -0.22 -6.22 25.49
C SER A 87 -0.54 -7.53 24.79
N ASP A 88 -1.48 -8.31 25.30
CA ASP A 88 -1.85 -9.62 24.74
C ASP A 88 -2.46 -9.47 23.33
N TYR A 89 -3.23 -8.39 23.12
CA TYR A 89 -3.76 -8.06 21.79
C TYR A 89 -2.62 -7.73 20.81
N LEU A 90 -1.70 -6.84 21.19
CA LEU A 90 -0.54 -6.51 20.37
C LEU A 90 0.33 -7.73 20.07
N GLU A 91 0.57 -8.57 21.08
CA GLU A 91 1.32 -9.82 20.93
C GLU A 91 0.61 -10.78 19.97
N SER A 92 -0.71 -10.90 20.05
CA SER A 92 -1.49 -11.76 19.15
C SER A 92 -1.31 -11.35 17.68
N ILE A 93 -1.34 -10.05 17.39
CA ILE A 93 -1.11 -9.52 16.04
C ILE A 93 0.33 -9.76 15.61
N GLY A 94 1.31 -9.45 16.47
CA GLY A 94 2.72 -9.68 16.19
C GLY A 94 3.09 -11.15 16.00
N ASN A 95 2.20 -12.09 16.37
CA ASN A 95 2.36 -13.53 16.19
C ASN A 95 1.60 -14.10 14.98
N ILE A 96 0.90 -13.28 14.20
CA ILE A 96 0.28 -13.71 12.95
C ILE A 96 1.34 -14.28 12.02
N LYS A 97 1.12 -15.54 11.59
CA LYS A 97 2.04 -16.25 10.70
C LYS A 97 2.21 -15.50 9.38
N ASP A 98 3.47 -15.30 8.99
CA ASP A 98 3.89 -14.63 7.74
C ASP A 98 3.49 -13.15 7.65
N LEU A 99 3.21 -12.49 8.79
CA LEU A 99 2.99 -11.05 8.83
C LEU A 99 4.26 -10.30 8.37
N LYS A 100 4.11 -9.34 7.46
CA LYS A 100 5.22 -8.57 6.87
C LYS A 100 5.13 -7.07 7.12
N GLY A 101 3.93 -6.55 7.34
CA GLY A 101 3.72 -5.13 7.64
C GLY A 101 2.64 -4.90 8.68
N ILE A 102 2.76 -3.79 9.41
CA ILE A 102 1.75 -3.27 10.32
C ILE A 102 1.63 -1.77 10.08
N VAL A 103 0.40 -1.27 10.00
CA VAL A 103 0.09 0.16 10.12
C VAL A 103 -0.47 0.40 11.52
N ILE A 104 0.28 1.10 12.37
CA ILE A 104 -0.16 1.47 13.72
C ILE A 104 -0.81 2.86 13.65
N VAL A 105 -2.05 2.97 14.10
CA VAL A 105 -2.86 4.17 14.01
C VAL A 105 -3.00 4.80 15.38
N GLU A 106 -2.37 5.95 15.57
CA GLU A 106 -2.31 6.65 16.86
C GLU A 106 -2.96 8.05 16.77
N PRO A 107 -3.35 8.67 17.89
CA PRO A 107 -3.84 10.04 17.88
C PRO A 107 -2.75 11.04 17.46
N GLY A 108 -3.21 12.21 17.01
CA GLY A 108 -2.35 13.35 16.72
C GLY A 108 -1.36 13.04 15.60
N ASN A 109 -0.07 13.23 15.89
CA ASN A 109 1.04 13.10 14.93
C ASN A 109 1.58 11.65 14.84
N GLY A 110 0.72 10.66 15.06
CA GLY A 110 1.08 9.24 15.08
C GLY A 110 2.00 8.88 16.24
N ASN A 111 1.75 9.41 17.45
CA ASN A 111 2.63 9.20 18.60
C ASN A 111 2.38 7.84 19.25
N ILE A 112 3.44 7.05 19.49
CA ILE A 112 3.34 5.75 20.15
C ILE A 112 3.80 5.86 21.61
N PRO A 113 2.97 5.47 22.60
CA PRO A 113 3.33 5.50 24.02
C PRO A 113 4.38 4.43 24.39
N SER A 114 5.11 4.68 25.48
CA SER A 114 6.28 3.89 25.86
C SER A 114 5.98 2.44 26.28
N ASN A 115 4.76 2.18 26.75
CA ASN A 115 4.29 0.83 27.07
C ASN A 115 4.22 -0.09 25.84
N GLN A 116 4.15 0.47 24.62
CA GLN A 116 4.16 -0.31 23.37
C GLN A 116 5.58 -0.51 22.78
N TYR A 117 6.62 0.09 23.35
CA TYR A 117 7.98 0.00 22.80
C TYR A 117 8.53 -1.41 22.74
N TYR A 118 8.13 -2.27 23.69
CA TYR A 118 8.49 -3.69 23.66
C TYR A 118 7.89 -4.41 22.44
N PHE A 119 6.63 -4.13 22.12
CA PHE A 119 5.95 -4.66 20.94
C PHE A 119 6.64 -4.19 19.65
N LEU A 120 6.98 -2.89 19.54
CA LEU A 120 7.68 -2.35 18.36
C LEU A 120 9.00 -3.07 18.12
N LYS A 121 9.84 -3.22 19.16
CA LYS A 121 11.11 -3.94 19.06
C LYS A 121 10.89 -5.37 18.59
N LYS A 122 9.98 -6.11 19.23
CA LYS A 122 9.65 -7.50 18.88
C LYS A 122 9.14 -7.62 17.43
N ALA A 123 8.33 -6.68 16.96
CA ALA A 123 7.85 -6.66 15.58
C ALA A 123 8.99 -6.43 14.58
N ARG A 124 9.86 -5.46 14.84
CA ARG A 124 11.02 -5.18 13.98
C ARG A 124 12.07 -6.28 14.01
N ASP A 125 12.31 -6.91 15.15
CA ASP A 125 13.20 -8.08 15.28
C ASP A 125 12.71 -9.26 14.43
N LYS A 126 11.39 -9.40 14.22
CA LYS A 126 10.78 -10.36 13.28
C LYS A 126 10.81 -9.91 11.82
N GLY A 127 11.33 -8.72 11.53
CA GLY A 127 11.37 -8.10 10.21
C GLY A 127 10.05 -7.49 9.74
N ILE A 128 9.05 -7.32 10.63
CA ILE A 128 7.74 -6.75 10.28
C ILE A 128 7.87 -5.24 10.12
N VAL A 129 7.66 -4.68 8.92
CA VAL A 129 7.73 -3.23 8.68
C VAL A 129 6.57 -2.52 9.35
N VAL A 130 6.86 -1.52 10.17
CA VAL A 130 5.85 -0.76 10.91
C VAL A 130 5.73 0.65 10.34
N VAL A 131 4.53 1.01 9.90
CA VAL A 131 4.17 2.37 9.48
C VAL A 131 3.35 3.03 10.57
N ARG A 132 3.78 4.19 11.04
CA ARG A 132 2.98 5.07 11.91
C ARG A 132 1.99 5.85 11.06
N SER A 133 0.72 5.77 11.43
CA SER A 133 -0.37 6.53 10.85
C SER A 133 -1.20 7.19 11.95
N THR A 134 -2.27 7.87 11.56
CA THR A 134 -3.16 8.58 12.48
C THR A 134 -4.62 8.44 12.07
N PHE A 135 -5.51 8.41 13.06
CA PHE A 135 -6.95 8.49 12.82
C PHE A 135 -7.42 9.95 12.72
N VAL A 136 -6.53 10.93 12.91
CA VAL A 136 -6.83 12.34 12.63
C VAL A 136 -7.06 12.49 11.13
N ARG A 137 -8.24 12.99 10.75
CA ARG A 137 -8.74 12.98 9.37
C ARG A 137 -8.00 13.96 8.44
N SER A 138 -7.15 14.81 8.98
CA SER A 138 -6.38 15.81 8.25
C SER A 138 -5.02 16.07 8.90
N GLY A 139 -4.09 16.58 8.11
CA GLY A 139 -2.71 16.80 8.54
C GLY A 139 -1.80 15.63 8.18
N LYS A 140 -0.55 15.76 8.61
CA LYS A 140 0.56 14.89 8.23
C LYS A 140 1.11 14.19 9.46
N VAL A 141 1.38 12.89 9.35
CA VAL A 141 2.29 12.20 10.26
C VAL A 141 3.72 12.63 9.92
N SER A 142 4.35 13.34 10.84
CA SER A 142 5.66 13.93 10.67
C SER A 142 6.73 12.85 10.85
N LYS A 143 7.79 12.99 10.05
CA LYS A 143 8.97 12.12 10.16
C LYS A 143 9.64 12.30 11.51
N ASN A 144 10.08 11.19 12.07
CA ASN A 144 10.81 11.04 13.30
C ASN A 144 10.22 11.84 14.48
N TYR A 145 8.88 11.93 14.52
CA TYR A 145 8.20 12.55 15.65
C TYR A 145 8.54 11.78 16.93
N ASN A 146 8.98 12.50 17.97
CA ASN A 146 9.46 11.92 19.24
C ASN A 146 10.56 10.85 19.10
N ASP A 147 11.41 10.98 18.07
CA ASP A 147 12.51 10.04 17.79
C ASP A 147 12.06 8.59 17.50
N LEU A 148 10.76 8.37 17.26
CA LEU A 148 10.21 7.02 17.12
C LEU A 148 10.76 6.30 15.89
N ASP A 149 10.84 6.99 14.74
CA ASP A 149 11.21 6.37 13.47
C ASP A 149 12.66 5.89 13.47
N ARG A 150 13.58 6.71 13.98
CA ARG A 150 15.00 6.34 14.12
C ARG A 150 15.18 5.29 15.21
N ARG A 151 14.51 5.45 16.35
CA ARG A 151 14.69 4.58 17.51
C ARG A 151 14.19 3.17 17.29
N PHE A 152 13.09 3.03 16.54
CA PHE A 152 12.43 1.75 16.31
C PHE A 152 12.38 1.37 14.83
N ASP A 153 13.14 2.04 13.96
CA ASP A 153 13.18 1.73 12.52
C ASP A 153 11.76 1.68 11.89
N LEU A 154 11.03 2.79 12.01
CA LEU A 154 9.64 2.93 11.55
C LEU A 154 9.54 3.82 10.31
N VAL A 155 8.40 3.73 9.63
CA VAL A 155 8.03 4.59 8.51
C VAL A 155 6.87 5.50 8.92
N SER A 156 6.90 6.77 8.53
CA SER A 156 5.76 7.68 8.67
C SER A 156 4.83 7.60 7.46
N SER A 157 3.51 7.56 7.68
CA SER A 157 2.50 7.52 6.60
C SER A 157 2.32 8.82 5.83
N ASP A 158 2.97 9.90 6.26
CA ASP A 158 2.79 11.24 5.71
C ASP A 158 1.32 11.67 5.74
N ILE A 159 0.72 12.02 4.60
CA ILE A 159 -0.71 12.37 4.45
C ILE A 159 -1.63 11.18 4.19
N LEU A 160 -1.10 9.96 4.06
CA LEU A 160 -1.92 8.80 3.74
C LEU A 160 -2.75 8.38 4.95
N THR A 161 -4.05 8.17 4.73
CA THR A 161 -4.94 7.57 5.72
C THR A 161 -4.48 6.15 6.05
N PRO A 162 -4.84 5.57 7.21
CA PRO A 162 -4.42 4.23 7.60
C PRO A 162 -4.67 3.16 6.54
N GLU A 163 -5.82 3.21 5.89
CA GLU A 163 -6.23 2.26 4.85
C GLU A 163 -5.39 2.43 3.59
N LYS A 164 -5.11 3.68 3.18
CA LYS A 164 -4.23 3.96 2.04
C LYS A 164 -2.78 3.57 2.35
N ALA A 165 -2.31 3.85 3.56
CA ALA A 165 -0.99 3.48 4.03
C ALA A 165 -0.81 1.96 4.06
N ARG A 166 -1.83 1.19 4.46
CA ARG A 166 -1.80 -0.28 4.43
C ARG A 166 -1.63 -0.80 3.01
N ILE A 167 -2.42 -0.31 2.08
CA ILE A 167 -2.34 -0.68 0.66
C ILE A 167 -0.97 -0.30 0.09
N TYR A 168 -0.48 0.90 0.43
CA TYR A 168 0.79 1.36 -0.11
C TYR A 168 1.99 0.60 0.47
N LEU A 169 2.00 0.34 1.77
CA LEU A 169 3.00 -0.50 2.44
C LEU A 169 3.05 -1.89 1.82
N TYR A 170 1.89 -2.50 1.61
CA TYR A 170 1.75 -3.77 0.91
C TYR A 170 2.44 -3.75 -0.46
N LEU A 171 2.26 -2.68 -1.25
CA LEU A 171 2.88 -2.57 -2.58
C LEU A 171 4.39 -2.35 -2.50
N CYS A 172 4.84 -1.60 -1.48
CA CYS A 172 6.27 -1.42 -1.23
C CYS A 172 6.94 -2.76 -0.85
N LEU A 173 6.29 -3.57 -0.03
CA LEU A 173 6.77 -4.88 0.42
C LEU A 173 6.88 -5.93 -0.69
N LEU A 174 6.27 -5.70 -1.86
CA LEU A 174 6.54 -6.51 -3.06
C LEU A 174 7.95 -6.27 -3.64
N LYS A 175 8.59 -5.16 -3.27
CA LYS A 175 9.90 -4.74 -3.80
C LYS A 175 11.00 -4.77 -2.76
N THR A 176 10.72 -4.25 -1.57
CA THR A 176 11.73 -4.03 -0.55
C THR A 176 11.10 -4.06 0.84
N SER A 177 11.88 -4.50 1.82
CA SER A 177 11.56 -4.38 3.25
C SER A 177 12.45 -3.35 3.96
N ASN A 178 13.28 -2.60 3.21
CA ASN A 178 14.12 -1.54 3.74
C ASN A 178 13.28 -0.30 4.04
N THR A 179 13.24 0.10 5.31
CA THR A 179 12.42 1.20 5.83
C THR A 179 12.80 2.56 5.25
N GLU A 180 14.07 2.82 4.96
CA GLU A 180 14.50 4.07 4.33
C GLU A 180 14.01 4.17 2.87
N GLU A 181 14.07 3.06 2.12
CA GLU A 181 13.52 2.99 0.76
C GLU A 181 12.00 3.15 0.77
N ILE A 182 11.32 2.46 1.69
CA ILE A 182 9.88 2.59 1.88
C ILE A 182 9.52 4.03 2.27
N GLN A 183 10.27 4.67 3.17
CA GLN A 183 10.02 6.06 3.54
C GLN A 183 10.14 6.99 2.34
N LYS A 184 11.17 6.83 1.50
CA LYS A 184 11.32 7.62 0.24
C LYS A 184 10.13 7.45 -0.72
N LEU A 185 9.45 6.30 -0.67
CA LEU A 185 8.23 6.06 -1.43
C LEU A 185 7.04 6.79 -0.82
N PHE A 186 6.87 6.73 0.50
CA PHE A 186 5.81 7.43 1.23
C PHE A 186 5.93 8.96 1.14
N ASP A 187 7.15 9.49 1.03
CA ASP A 187 7.45 10.92 0.89
C ASP A 187 6.95 11.56 -0.43
N ARG A 188 6.46 10.76 -1.37
CA ARG A 188 5.97 11.23 -2.67
C ARG A 188 4.54 11.77 -2.61
N PHE A 189 3.91 11.78 -1.43
CA PHE A 189 2.54 12.22 -1.20
C PHE A 189 2.49 13.47 -0.32
#